data_AF-A0A5C9AI48-F1
#
_entry.id   AF-A0A5C9AI48-F1
#
_cell.length_a   1.000
_cell.length_b   1.000
_cell.length_c   1.000
_cell.angle_alpha   90.00
_cell.angle_beta   90.00
_cell.angle_gamma   90.00
#
_symmetry.space_group_name_H-M   'P 1'
#
loop_
_entity.id
_entity.type
_entity.pdbx_description
1 polymer ?
#
loop_
_entity_poly.entity_id
_entity_poly.type
_entity_poly.pdbx_seq_one_letter_code
_entity_poly.pdbx_strand_id
1 'polypeptide(L)'
;MKGLNKITCCLLAALLMPCAGHAENEQYGANFNNADIRQFVEIVGQHLGKTILIDPSVQGTISVRSNDTFSQQEYYQFFLSILDLYGYSVITLDNGFLKVVRSANVKTSPGMIADSSRPGVGD
;
A
#
# COMPACT_ATOMS: atom_id res chain seq x y z
N MET A 1 -25.46 48.91 55.10
CA MET A 1 -26.11 48.24 53.95
C MET A 1 -25.04 47.98 52.90
N LYS A 2 -24.83 46.70 52.54
CA LYS A 2 -24.36 46.18 51.23
C LYS A 2 -22.96 46.66 50.79
N GLY A 3 -21.90 45.86 50.68
CA GLY A 3 -21.79 44.44 50.37
C GLY A 3 -21.12 44.28 49.00
N LEU A 4 -20.07 43.45 48.94
CA LEU A 4 -19.57 42.73 47.74
C LEU A 4 -19.02 43.61 46.59
N ASN A 5 -17.79 43.44 46.07
CA ASN A 5 -17.32 42.17 45.52
C ASN A 5 -15.79 42.21 45.29
N LYS A 6 -15.06 41.35 46.01
CA LYS A 6 -13.61 41.12 45.89
C LYS A 6 -13.38 39.86 45.06
N ILE A 7 -13.76 39.82 43.77
CA ILE A 7 -13.66 38.59 42.96
C ILE A 7 -13.31 38.90 41.50
N THR A 8 -12.37 39.82 41.28
CA THR A 8 -12.07 40.34 39.92
C THR A 8 -11.06 39.54 39.12
N CYS A 9 -10.27 38.60 39.65
CA CYS A 9 -9.12 38.09 38.89
C CYS A 9 -8.86 36.58 38.96
N CYS A 10 -9.91 35.73 38.97
CA CYS A 10 -9.72 34.27 38.85
C CYS A 10 -10.38 33.64 37.61
N LEU A 11 -10.99 34.42 36.71
CA LEU A 11 -11.76 33.86 35.59
C LEU A 11 -11.04 33.84 34.23
N LEU A 12 -9.75 34.18 34.17
CA LEU A 12 -8.98 34.19 32.91
C LEU A 12 -8.23 32.88 32.58
N ALA A 13 -8.36 31.81 33.37
CA ALA A 13 -7.45 30.66 33.27
C ALA A 13 -8.01 29.39 32.57
N ALA A 14 -9.22 29.42 32.00
CA ALA A 14 -9.92 28.18 31.63
C ALA A 14 -10.04 27.84 30.14
N LEU A 15 -9.49 28.62 29.18
CA LEU A 15 -9.79 28.40 27.76
C LEU A 15 -8.61 28.12 26.82
N LEU A 16 -7.46 27.74 27.36
CA LEU A 16 -6.38 27.18 26.56
C LEU A 16 -6.33 25.67 26.80
N MET A 17 -7.32 24.95 26.25
CA MET A 17 -7.17 23.53 25.98
C MET A 17 -6.49 23.40 24.62
N PRO A 18 -5.20 23.00 24.55
CA PRO A 18 -4.62 22.57 23.30
C PRO A 18 -5.35 21.27 22.96
N CYS A 19 -6.12 21.27 21.87
CA CYS A 19 -6.61 20.06 21.26
C CYS A 19 -5.36 19.28 20.83
N ALA A 20 -4.86 18.38 21.69
CA ALA A 20 -3.82 17.44 21.32
C ALA A 20 -4.43 16.57 20.22
N GLY A 21 -4.11 16.90 18.97
CA GLY A 21 -4.44 16.06 17.83
C GLY A 21 -3.81 14.70 18.09
N HIS A 22 -4.62 13.71 18.41
CA HIS A 22 -4.18 12.33 18.37
C HIS A 22 -3.79 12.07 16.91
N ALA A 23 -2.48 11.99 16.66
CA ALA A 23 -1.97 11.39 15.44
C ALA A 23 -2.30 9.89 15.56
N GLU A 24 -3.47 9.50 15.09
CA GLU A 24 -3.83 8.10 14.95
C GLU A 24 -2.82 7.51 13.95
N ASN A 25 -1.92 6.66 14.45
CA ASN A 25 -0.93 5.99 13.62
C ASN A 25 -1.69 4.91 12.85
N GLU A 26 -2.18 5.27 11.66
CA GLU A 26 -2.92 4.35 10.79
C GLU A 26 -2.05 3.13 10.49
N GLN A 27 -2.50 1.98 10.97
CA GLN A 27 -1.84 0.69 10.82
C GLN A 27 -2.53 -0.10 9.72
N TYR A 28 -1.76 -0.52 8.71
CA TYR A 28 -2.26 -1.18 7.51
C TYR A 28 -1.94 -2.67 7.54
N GLY A 29 -2.90 -3.51 7.11
CA GLY A 29 -2.70 -4.94 6.91
C GLY A 29 -3.06 -5.34 5.47
N ALA A 30 -2.53 -6.48 5.00
CA ALA A 30 -2.83 -7.00 3.68
C ALA A 30 -3.09 -8.50 3.74
N ASN A 31 -4.32 -8.92 3.38
CA ASN A 31 -4.66 -10.32 3.21
C ASN A 31 -5.50 -10.48 1.94
N PHE A 32 -4.87 -11.04 0.92
CA PHE A 32 -5.42 -11.31 -0.39
C PHE A 32 -5.23 -12.78 -0.68
N ASN A 33 -6.30 -13.50 -0.97
CA ASN A 33 -6.22 -14.91 -1.33
C ASN A 33 -6.81 -15.08 -2.72
N ASN A 34 -5.96 -15.48 -3.67
CA ASN A 34 -6.34 -15.71 -5.06
C ASN A 34 -7.11 -14.52 -5.66
N ALA A 35 -6.66 -13.30 -5.34
CA ALA A 35 -7.29 -12.06 -5.75
C ALA A 35 -6.73 -11.56 -7.08
N ASP A 36 -7.55 -10.86 -7.88
CA ASP A 36 -7.09 -10.22 -9.10
C ASP A 36 -6.08 -9.11 -8.77
N ILE A 37 -4.97 -9.06 -9.52
CA ILE A 37 -3.91 -8.08 -9.25
C ILE A 37 -4.37 -6.63 -9.45
N ARG A 38 -5.31 -6.37 -10.36
CA ARG A 38 -5.83 -5.01 -10.60
C ARG A 38 -6.66 -4.57 -9.41
N GLN A 39 -7.47 -5.48 -8.86
CA GLN A 39 -8.22 -5.22 -7.63
C GLN A 39 -7.30 -4.93 -6.44
N PHE A 40 -6.21 -5.70 -6.30
CA PHE A 40 -5.19 -5.43 -5.28
C PHE A 40 -4.61 -4.02 -5.42
N VAL A 41 -4.17 -3.64 -6.62
CA VAL A 41 -3.60 -2.31 -6.90
C VAL A 41 -4.61 -1.21 -6.58
N GLU A 42 -5.87 -1.39 -6.95
CA GLU A 42 -6.93 -0.40 -6.70
C GLU A 42 -7.16 -0.18 -5.20
N ILE A 43 -7.30 -1.26 -4.42
CA ILE A 43 -7.47 -1.20 -2.97
C ILE A 43 -6.28 -0.50 -2.33
N VAL A 44 -5.06 -0.94 -2.66
CA VAL A 44 -3.86 -0.31 -2.11
C VAL A 44 -3.77 1.18 -2.47
N GLY A 45 -4.13 1.55 -3.70
CA GLY A 45 -4.20 2.95 -4.13
C GLY A 45 -5.16 3.80 -3.31
N GLN A 46 -6.33 3.25 -2.96
CA GLN A 46 -7.31 3.91 -2.08
C GLN A 46 -6.73 4.12 -0.68
N HIS A 47 -6.10 3.09 -0.10
CA HIS A 47 -5.48 3.18 1.22
C HIS A 47 -4.31 4.16 1.26
N LEU A 48 -3.56 4.30 0.15
CA LEU A 48 -2.46 5.27 0.05
C LEU A 48 -2.93 6.69 -0.32
N GLY A 49 -4.21 6.87 -0.68
CA GLY A 49 -4.73 8.13 -1.20
C GLY A 49 -4.09 8.54 -2.54
N LYS A 50 -3.72 7.57 -3.38
CA LYS A 50 -3.06 7.80 -4.67
C LYS A 50 -3.94 7.36 -5.84
N THR A 51 -3.99 8.20 -6.88
CA THR A 51 -4.56 7.79 -8.17
C THR A 51 -3.55 6.89 -8.88
N ILE A 52 -3.97 5.68 -9.24
CA ILE A 52 -3.13 4.70 -9.92
C ILE A 52 -3.70 4.40 -11.31
N LEU A 53 -2.87 4.59 -12.33
CA LEU A 53 -3.13 4.18 -13.70
C LEU A 53 -2.59 2.76 -13.91
N ILE A 54 -3.44 1.84 -14.36
CA ILE A 54 -3.10 0.43 -14.54
C ILE A 54 -2.99 0.14 -16.04
N ASP A 55 -1.81 -0.32 -16.49
CA ASP A 55 -1.63 -0.77 -17.87
C ASP A 55 -2.47 -2.02 -18.17
N PRO A 56 -3.10 -2.14 -19.35
CA PRO A 56 -3.94 -3.30 -19.69
C PRO A 56 -3.20 -4.64 -19.67
N SER A 57 -1.86 -4.63 -19.77
CA SER A 57 -1.03 -5.85 -19.70
C SER A 57 -0.88 -6.40 -18.27
N VAL A 58 -1.38 -5.66 -17.26
CA VAL A 58 -1.37 -6.06 -15.85
C VAL A 58 -2.54 -6.99 -15.59
N GLN A 59 -2.24 -8.28 -15.44
CA GLN A 59 -3.24 -9.34 -15.30
C GLN A 59 -2.70 -10.51 -14.47
N GLY A 60 -3.63 -11.32 -13.97
CA GLY A 60 -3.32 -12.51 -13.19
C GLY A 60 -3.73 -12.37 -11.74
N THR A 61 -3.34 -13.37 -10.96
CA THR A 61 -3.88 -13.58 -9.62
C THR A 61 -2.75 -13.57 -8.59
N ILE A 62 -3.00 -12.94 -7.45
CA ILE A 62 -2.04 -12.86 -6.35
C ILE A 62 -2.60 -13.52 -5.08
N SER A 63 -1.69 -14.02 -4.26
CA SER A 63 -1.96 -14.45 -2.89
C SER A 63 -0.91 -13.86 -1.97
N VAL A 64 -1.36 -13.08 -0.98
CA VAL A 64 -0.52 -12.30 -0.07
C VAL A 64 -1.15 -12.33 1.32
N ARG A 65 -0.34 -12.59 2.34
CA ARG A 65 -0.78 -12.58 3.75
C ARG A 65 0.27 -11.90 4.60
N SER A 66 -0.08 -10.81 5.28
CA SER A 66 0.71 -10.25 6.37
C SER A 66 0.22 -10.78 7.71
N ASN A 67 1.17 -11.07 8.61
CA ASN A 67 0.86 -11.33 10.03
C ASN A 67 1.05 -10.07 10.89
N ASP A 68 1.77 -9.09 10.35
CA ASP A 68 2.07 -7.81 11.00
C ASP A 68 1.23 -6.68 10.39
N THR A 69 1.17 -5.57 11.13
CA THR A 69 0.65 -4.28 10.68
C THR A 69 1.80 -3.38 10.24
N PHE A 70 1.57 -2.58 9.20
CA PHE A 70 2.55 -1.69 8.61
C PHE A 70 2.18 -0.23 8.86
N SER A 71 3.18 0.64 9.03
CA SER A 71 3.02 2.07 8.79
C SER A 71 2.72 2.34 7.31
N GLN A 72 2.24 3.53 6.98
CA GLN A 72 1.97 3.89 5.57
C GLN A 72 3.19 3.74 4.65
N GLN A 73 4.39 4.07 5.16
CA GLN A 73 5.64 3.94 4.41
C GLN A 73 6.00 2.48 4.17
N GLU A 74 5.91 1.64 5.19
CA GLU A 74 6.15 0.20 5.07
C GLU A 74 5.12 -0.47 4.18
N TYR A 75 3.86 -0.04 4.26
CA TYR A 75 2.77 -0.54 3.42
C TYR A 75 3.02 -0.23 1.94
N TYR A 76 3.51 0.98 1.62
CA TYR A 76 3.91 1.32 0.26
C TYR A 76 5.10 0.47 -0.23
N GLN A 77 6.12 0.29 0.61
CA GLN A 77 7.26 -0.56 0.25
C GLN A 77 6.84 -2.02 0.03
N PHE A 78 5.95 -2.54 0.88
CA PHE A 78 5.37 -3.87 0.73
C PHE A 78 4.63 -4.01 -0.61
N PHE A 79 3.80 -3.02 -0.95
CA PHE A 79 3.13 -2.97 -2.26
C PHE A 79 4.11 -3.04 -3.43
N LEU A 80 5.20 -2.28 -3.40
CA LEU A 80 6.24 -2.32 -4.44
C LEU A 80 6.90 -3.70 -4.53
N SER A 81 7.21 -4.33 -3.39
CA SER A 81 7.81 -5.68 -3.35
C SER A 81 6.89 -6.75 -3.93
N ILE A 82 5.59 -6.66 -3.66
CA ILE A 82 4.62 -7.57 -4.27
C ILE A 82 4.58 -7.37 -5.78
N LEU A 83 4.47 -6.13 -6.27
CA LEU A 83 4.45 -5.88 -7.71
C LEU A 83 5.72 -6.39 -8.40
N ASP A 84 6.89 -6.17 -7.82
CA ASP A 84 8.17 -6.66 -8.35
C ASP A 84 8.20 -8.20 -8.44
N LEU A 85 7.72 -8.90 -7.41
CA LEU A 85 7.63 -10.36 -7.39
C LEU A 85 6.80 -10.92 -8.55
N TYR A 86 5.72 -10.24 -8.93
CA TYR A 86 4.85 -10.63 -10.05
C TYR A 86 5.33 -10.07 -11.40
N GLY A 87 6.47 -9.38 -11.45
CA GLY A 87 7.05 -8.84 -12.69
C GLY A 87 6.39 -7.53 -13.13
N TYR A 88 5.93 -6.71 -12.20
CA TYR A 88 5.35 -5.39 -12.42
C TYR A 88 6.19 -4.31 -11.75
N SER A 89 6.10 -3.09 -12.27
CA SER A 89 6.79 -1.91 -11.76
C SER A 89 5.83 -0.75 -11.60
N VAL A 90 6.13 0.13 -10.64
CA VAL A 90 5.41 1.39 -10.43
C VAL A 90 6.28 2.55 -10.90
N ILE A 91 5.70 3.43 -11.73
CA ILE A 91 6.34 4.66 -12.19
C ILE A 91 5.57 5.83 -11.59
N THR A 92 6.26 6.70 -10.87
CA THR A 92 5.70 7.97 -10.40
C THR A 92 5.73 8.98 -11.54
N LEU A 93 4.58 9.54 -11.88
CA LEU A 93 4.43 10.59 -12.89
C LEU A 93 4.62 11.97 -12.25
N ASP A 94 4.95 12.98 -13.07
CA ASP A 94 5.22 14.35 -12.60
C ASP A 94 4.02 15.00 -11.89
N ASN A 95 2.80 14.57 -12.20
CA ASN A 95 1.57 15.03 -11.57
C ASN A 95 1.25 14.30 -10.24
N GLY A 96 2.15 13.44 -9.75
CA GLY A 96 2.00 12.68 -8.51
C GLY A 96 1.13 11.42 -8.64
N PHE A 97 0.69 11.07 -9.85
CA PHE A 97 0.01 9.80 -10.10
C PHE A 97 1.01 8.66 -10.17
N LEU A 98 0.54 7.46 -9.86
CA LEU A 98 1.32 6.23 -10.03
C LEU A 98 0.85 5.51 -11.29
N LYS A 99 1.77 4.93 -12.04
CA LYS A 99 1.47 4.08 -13.19
C LYS A 99 2.05 2.69 -12.94
N VAL A 100 1.21 1.66 -12.95
CA VAL A 100 1.63 0.26 -12.87
C VAL A 100 1.78 -0.31 -14.27
N VAL A 101 2.95 -0.85 -14.58
CA VAL A 101 3.30 -1.43 -15.88
C VAL A 101 3.96 -2.79 -15.70
N ARG A 102 3.94 -3.62 -16.75
CA ARG A 102 4.76 -4.84 -16.78
C ARG A 102 6.24 -4.46 -16.82
N SER A 103 7.03 -5.03 -15.91
CA SER A 103 8.48 -4.85 -15.89
C SER A 103 9.08 -5.43 -17.16
N ALA A 104 9.90 -4.66 -17.87
CA ALA A 104 10.67 -5.16 -19.00
C ALA A 104 11.71 -6.22 -18.56
N ASN A 105 12.09 -6.19 -17.28
CA ASN A 105 12.99 -7.15 -16.64
C ASN A 105 12.21 -8.33 -16.08
N VAL A 106 11.55 -9.13 -16.94
CA VAL A 106 11.16 -10.48 -16.51
C VAL A 106 12.45 -11.27 -16.38
N LYS A 107 13.00 -11.36 -15.16
CA LYS A 107 13.89 -12.46 -14.81
C LYS A 107 13.06 -13.71 -15.04
N THR A 108 13.28 -14.35 -16.18
CA THR A 108 12.79 -15.71 -16.43
C THR A 108 13.18 -16.53 -15.22
N SER A 109 12.20 -16.90 -14.39
CA SER A 109 12.41 -17.86 -13.32
C SER A 109 13.06 -19.09 -13.98
N PRO A 110 14.25 -19.53 -13.54
CA PRO A 110 14.84 -20.77 -14.05
C PRO A 110 14.04 -21.92 -13.43
N GLY A 111 12.88 -22.20 -14.03
CA GLY A 111 11.90 -23.16 -13.51
C GLY A 111 11.13 -23.90 -14.60
N MET A 112 11.51 -23.73 -15.86
CA MET A 112 11.11 -24.65 -16.91
C MET A 112 12.30 -24.84 -17.84
N ILE A 113 13.23 -25.68 -17.39
CA ILE A 113 14.07 -26.43 -18.29
C ILE A 113 13.08 -27.38 -18.96
N ALA A 114 12.61 -27.04 -20.15
CA ALA A 114 12.06 -28.07 -21.03
C ALA A 114 13.22 -29.04 -21.25
N ASP A 115 13.18 -30.18 -20.57
CA ASP A 115 14.22 -31.19 -20.68
C ASP A 115 14.37 -31.58 -22.14
N SER A 116 15.62 -31.48 -22.57
CA SER A 116 16.11 -31.62 -23.91
C SER A 116 15.76 -32.99 -24.52
N SER A 117 15.30 -32.96 -25.77
CA SER A 117 15.85 -33.89 -26.76
C SER A 117 15.66 -35.40 -26.52
N ARG A 118 14.48 -35.84 -26.09
CA ARG A 118 14.07 -37.25 -26.23
C ARG A 118 12.97 -37.41 -27.28
N PRO A 119 13.28 -37.57 -28.57
CA PRO A 119 12.40 -38.36 -29.41
C PRO A 119 12.58 -39.82 -28.97
N GLY A 120 11.57 -40.35 -28.28
CA GLY A 120 11.47 -41.79 -28.08
C GLY A 120 11.37 -42.47 -29.44
N VAL A 121 12.32 -43.35 -29.74
CA VAL A 121 12.14 -44.36 -30.78
C VAL A 121 12.48 -45.71 -30.17
N GLY A 122 11.45 -46.53 -30.05
CA GLY A 122 11.59 -47.95 -29.78
C GLY A 122 11.41 -48.67 -31.11
N ASP A 123 12.38 -49.53 -31.42
CA ASP A 123 12.22 -50.80 -32.15
C ASP A 123 13.34 -51.73 -31.67
#